data_AF-A0A7X1H139-F1
#
_entry.id   AF-A0A7X1H139-F1
#
_cell.length_a   1.000
_cell.length_b   1.000
_cell.length_c   1.000
_cell.angle_alpha   90.00
_cell.angle_beta   90.00
_cell.angle_gamma   90.00
#
_symmetry.space_group_name_H-M   'P 1'
#
loop_
_entity.id
_entity.type
_entity.pdbx_description
1 polymer ?
#
loop_
_entity_poly.entity_id
_entity_poly.type
_entity_poly.pdbx_seq_one_letter_code
_entity_poly.pdbx_strand_id
1 'polypeptide(L)'
;MKSKEFEVRVMQYFTENINLQKNWEIAKECAREIIDLKFNDILTGNFEIPSTEELQEKVSGKVPYEFNTSDFMDKGPIDLSGLDDDLLDEALSKTESIYKKFHHAQTKQVARAAKKACNSLIENVKKEISQIKKKYLS
;
A
#
# COMPACT_ATOMS: atom_id res chain seq x y z
N MET A 1 -24.80 4.03 -19.82
CA MET A 1 -23.58 4.83 -19.63
C MET A 1 -22.43 4.20 -20.42
N LYS A 2 -21.50 4.94 -21.04
CA LYS A 2 -20.37 4.30 -21.75
C LYS A 2 -19.45 3.64 -20.72
N SER A 3 -19.13 2.36 -20.91
CA SER A 3 -18.33 1.51 -20.00
C SER A 3 -17.05 2.20 -19.45
N LYS A 4 -16.36 3.01 -20.26
CA LYS A 4 -15.17 3.77 -19.86
C LYS A 4 -15.45 4.93 -18.89
N GLU A 5 -16.58 5.62 -19.03
CA GLU A 5 -16.95 6.73 -18.16
C GLU A 5 -17.28 6.23 -16.75
N PHE A 6 -17.94 5.08 -16.67
CA PHE A 6 -18.18 4.36 -15.41
C PHE A 6 -16.86 4.09 -14.67
N GLU A 7 -15.92 3.44 -15.36
CA GLU A 7 -14.64 3.07 -14.77
C GLU A 7 -13.85 4.28 -14.25
N VAL A 8 -13.84 5.38 -15.00
CA VAL A 8 -13.14 6.61 -14.60
C VAL A 8 -13.75 7.21 -13.34
N ARG A 9 -15.08 7.33 -13.27
CA ARG A 9 -15.75 7.90 -12.09
C ARG A 9 -15.53 7.03 -10.84
N VAL A 10 -15.63 5.72 -10.99
CA VAL A 10 -15.35 4.76 -9.89
C VAL A 10 -13.89 4.87 -9.41
N MET A 11 -12.93 4.93 -10.34
CA MET A 11 -11.52 5.10 -9.98
C MET A 11 -11.24 6.44 -9.29
N GLN A 12 -11.86 7.53 -9.74
CA GLN A 12 -11.76 8.84 -9.10
C GLN A 12 -12.28 8.79 -7.67
N TYR A 13 -13.47 8.22 -7.46
CA TYR A 13 -14.03 8.04 -6.13
C TYR A 13 -13.12 7.26 -5.18
N PHE A 14 -12.54 6.14 -5.62
CA PHE A 14 -11.58 5.40 -4.78
C PHE A 14 -10.32 6.19 -4.48
N THR A 15 -9.85 7.00 -5.44
CA THR A 15 -8.66 7.84 -5.27
C THR A 15 -8.93 8.99 -4.28
N GLU A 16 -10.10 9.59 -4.31
CA GLU A 16 -10.49 10.69 -3.40
C GLU A 16 -10.69 10.20 -1.97
N ASN A 17 -11.13 8.97 -1.79
CA ASN A 17 -11.40 8.36 -0.48
C ASN A 17 -10.23 7.52 0.06
N ILE A 18 -9.05 7.58 -0.57
CA ILE A 18 -7.89 6.81 -0.12
C ILE A 18 -7.32 7.37 1.20
N ASN A 19 -7.13 6.49 2.19
CA ASN A 19 -6.47 6.86 3.44
C ASN A 19 -4.94 6.85 3.31
N LEU A 20 -4.38 7.94 2.78
CA LEU A 20 -2.93 8.09 2.57
C LEU A 20 -2.13 8.00 3.88
N GLN A 21 -2.66 8.55 4.98
CA GLN A 21 -1.99 8.54 6.26
C GLN A 21 -1.83 7.12 6.80
N LYS A 22 -2.91 6.32 6.77
CA LYS A 22 -2.89 4.91 7.19
C LYS A 22 -1.91 4.10 6.34
N ASN A 23 -1.93 4.29 5.02
CA ASN A 23 -0.98 3.66 4.09
C ASN A 23 0.48 3.99 4.43
N TRP A 24 0.76 5.23 4.81
CA TRP A 24 2.10 5.66 5.20
C TRP A 24 2.56 5.07 6.53
N GLU A 25 1.66 4.96 7.51
CA GLU A 25 1.97 4.31 8.78
C GLU A 25 2.26 2.81 8.60
N ILE A 26 1.47 2.11 7.77
CA ILE A 26 1.76 0.71 7.39
C ILE A 26 3.14 0.59 6.75
N ALA A 27 3.49 1.52 5.84
CA ALA A 27 4.80 1.51 5.21
C ALA A 27 5.95 1.66 6.22
N LYS A 28 5.81 2.55 7.21
CA LYS A 28 6.80 2.74 8.29
C LYS A 28 6.90 1.53 9.20
N GLU A 29 5.77 0.94 9.58
CA GLU A 29 5.73 -0.24 10.44
C GLU A 29 6.44 -1.42 9.78
N CYS A 30 6.13 -1.69 8.51
CA CYS A 30 6.83 -2.69 7.71
C CYS A 30 8.33 -2.41 7.62
N ALA A 31 8.72 -1.14 7.47
CA ALA A 31 10.14 -0.79 7.43
C ALA A 31 10.85 -1.07 8.76
N ARG A 32 10.22 -0.75 9.89
CA ARG A 32 10.74 -1.03 11.23
C ARG A 32 10.91 -2.52 11.46
N GLU A 33 9.89 -3.32 11.17
CA GLU A 33 9.96 -4.77 11.32
C GLU A 33 11.10 -5.40 10.53
N ILE A 34 11.33 -4.93 9.29
CA ILE A 34 12.44 -5.41 8.47
C ILE A 34 13.78 -5.12 9.16
N ILE A 35 13.95 -3.92 9.69
CA ILE A 35 15.19 -3.51 10.35
C ILE A 35 15.39 -4.27 11.64
N ASP A 36 14.35 -4.43 12.45
CA ASP A 36 14.44 -5.16 13.71
C ASP A 36 14.84 -6.62 13.48
N LEU A 37 14.24 -7.27 12.48
CA LEU A 37 14.57 -8.66 12.12
C LEU A 37 15.96 -8.81 11.48
N LYS A 38 16.45 -7.77 10.81
CA LYS A 38 17.68 -7.80 10.00
C LYS A 38 18.79 -6.91 10.53
N PHE A 39 18.67 -6.47 11.78
CA PHE A 39 19.59 -5.50 12.37
C PHE A 39 21.04 -6.00 12.29
N ASN A 40 21.30 -7.24 12.70
CA ASN A 40 22.64 -7.82 12.64
C ASN A 40 23.19 -7.90 11.22
N ASP A 41 22.36 -8.33 10.25
CA ASP A 41 22.76 -8.39 8.84
C ASP A 41 23.08 -6.99 8.30
N ILE A 42 22.36 -5.96 8.77
CA ILE A 42 22.62 -4.54 8.45
C ILE A 42 23.95 -4.10 9.05
N LEU A 43 24.24 -4.45 10.31
CA LEU A 43 25.51 -4.13 10.99
C LEU A 43 26.71 -4.74 10.27
N THR A 44 26.59 -5.98 9.80
CA THR A 44 27.66 -6.71 9.13
C THR A 44 27.76 -6.41 7.64
N GLY A 45 26.84 -5.62 7.08
CA GLY A 45 26.81 -5.28 5.65
C GLY A 45 26.31 -6.41 4.75
N ASN A 46 25.73 -7.48 5.32
CA ASN A 46 25.20 -8.63 4.60
C ASN A 46 23.72 -8.49 4.23
N PHE A 47 23.08 -7.38 4.62
CA PHE A 47 21.67 -7.15 4.34
C PHE A 47 21.44 -6.61 2.92
N GLU A 48 20.67 -7.36 2.14
CA GLU A 48 20.07 -6.90 0.90
C GLU A 48 18.60 -6.50 1.13
N ILE A 49 18.24 -5.31 0.66
CA ILE A 49 16.88 -4.82 0.76
C ILE A 49 15.98 -5.65 -0.17
N PRO A 50 14.86 -6.20 0.32
CA PRO A 50 13.97 -6.98 -0.51
C PRO A 50 13.47 -6.20 -1.74
N SER A 51 13.11 -6.95 -2.78
CA SER A 51 12.45 -6.43 -3.97
C SER A 51 11.10 -5.79 -3.62
N THR A 52 10.55 -5.01 -4.57
CA THR A 52 9.23 -4.38 -4.32
C THR A 52 8.15 -5.45 -4.23
N GLU A 53 8.30 -6.53 -5.00
CA GLU A 53 7.40 -7.66 -5.09
C GLU A 53 7.37 -8.46 -3.78
N GLU A 54 8.54 -8.78 -3.21
CA GLU A 54 8.62 -9.44 -1.89
C GLU A 54 8.05 -8.57 -0.77
N LEU A 55 8.27 -7.25 -0.83
CA LEU A 55 7.66 -6.32 0.12
C LEU A 55 6.15 -6.23 -0.09
N GLN A 56 5.69 -6.26 -1.34
CA GLN A 56 4.28 -6.23 -1.67
C GLN A 56 3.54 -7.42 -1.04
N GLU A 57 4.09 -8.63 -1.13
CA GLU A 57 3.53 -9.80 -0.47
C GLU A 57 3.46 -9.61 1.05
N LYS A 58 4.54 -9.13 1.67
CA LYS A 58 4.58 -8.87 3.13
C LYS A 58 3.58 -7.80 3.59
N VAL A 59 3.40 -6.73 2.81
CA VAL A 59 2.48 -5.64 3.19
C VAL A 59 1.03 -5.92 2.76
N SER A 60 0.80 -6.84 1.83
CA SER A 60 -0.54 -7.14 1.31
C SER A 60 -1.54 -7.54 2.41
N GLY A 61 -1.08 -8.30 3.41
CA GLY A 61 -1.90 -8.68 4.57
C GLY A 61 -2.16 -7.54 5.57
N LYS A 62 -1.47 -6.40 5.43
CA LYS A 62 -1.61 -5.23 6.32
C LYS A 62 -2.36 -4.08 5.68
N VAL A 63 -2.34 -3.97 4.35
CA VAL A 63 -3.10 -2.96 3.62
C VAL A 63 -4.57 -3.38 3.60
N PRO A 64 -5.44 -2.66 4.33
CA PRO A 64 -6.83 -3.05 4.50
C PRO A 64 -7.56 -3.05 3.15
N TYR A 65 -8.43 -4.04 2.95
CA TYR A 65 -9.39 -4.05 1.86
C TYR A 65 -10.69 -3.42 2.38
N GLU A 66 -11.02 -2.23 1.92
CA GLU A 66 -12.06 -1.37 2.52
C GLU A 66 -13.31 -1.24 1.63
N PHE A 67 -13.41 -1.97 0.52
CA PHE A 67 -14.59 -1.91 -0.34
C PHE A 67 -15.80 -2.54 0.35
N ASN A 68 -16.87 -1.75 0.45
CA ASN A 68 -18.16 -2.16 0.97
C ASN A 68 -19.24 -1.81 -0.05
N THR A 69 -19.95 -2.84 -0.52
CA THR A 69 -21.02 -2.72 -1.53
C THR A 69 -22.15 -1.81 -1.07
N SER A 70 -22.58 -1.92 0.19
CA SER A 70 -23.67 -1.11 0.74
C SER A 70 -23.30 0.38 0.81
N ASP A 71 -22.08 0.68 1.28
CA ASP A 71 -21.59 2.06 1.31
C ASP A 71 -21.43 2.63 -0.10
N PHE A 72 -20.97 1.81 -1.05
CA PHE A 72 -20.83 2.25 -2.44
C PHE A 72 -22.19 2.53 -3.10
N MET A 73 -23.23 1.75 -2.81
CA MET A 73 -24.58 2.03 -3.34
C MET A 73 -25.17 3.33 -2.78
N ASP A 74 -24.91 3.64 -1.50
CA ASP A 74 -25.45 4.83 -0.83
C ASP A 74 -24.66 6.11 -1.16
N LYS A 75 -23.33 6.03 -1.19
CA LYS A 75 -22.42 7.19 -1.27
C LYS A 75 -21.56 7.22 -2.53
N GLY A 76 -21.73 6.24 -3.42
CA GLY A 76 -20.93 6.10 -4.63
C GLY A 76 -21.20 7.20 -5.66
N PRO A 77 -20.32 7.35 -6.65
CA PRO A 77 -20.37 8.42 -7.64
C PRO A 77 -21.42 8.17 -8.74
N ILE A 78 -22.14 7.05 -8.68
CA ILE A 78 -23.04 6.56 -9.73
C ILE A 78 -24.33 6.11 -9.07
N ASP A 79 -25.45 6.65 -9.55
CA ASP A 79 -26.79 6.20 -9.18
C ASP A 79 -27.09 4.85 -9.86
N LEU A 80 -27.35 3.84 -9.03
CA LEU A 80 -27.69 2.47 -9.44
C LEU A 80 -29.13 2.10 -9.12
N SER A 81 -29.92 3.01 -8.52
CA SER A 81 -31.25 2.71 -7.97
C SER A 81 -32.31 2.33 -9.01
N GLY A 82 -32.07 2.62 -10.29
CA GLY A 82 -32.97 2.32 -11.40
C GLY A 82 -32.56 1.10 -12.25
N LEU A 83 -31.55 0.35 -11.85
CA LEU A 83 -31.15 -0.88 -12.53
C LEU A 83 -32.02 -2.05 -12.07
N ASP A 84 -32.26 -3.00 -12.97
CA ASP A 84 -32.77 -4.32 -12.57
C ASP A 84 -31.67 -5.11 -11.83
N ASP A 85 -32.08 -6.18 -11.15
CA ASP A 85 -31.19 -6.95 -10.26
C ASP A 85 -29.97 -7.51 -11.03
N ASP A 86 -30.16 -8.00 -12.26
CA ASP A 86 -29.07 -8.56 -13.08
C ASP A 86 -28.04 -7.49 -13.48
N LEU A 87 -28.48 -6.30 -13.92
CA LEU A 87 -27.58 -5.20 -14.27
C LEU A 87 -26.93 -4.56 -13.05
N LEU A 88 -27.63 -4.55 -11.90
CA LEU A 88 -27.07 -4.11 -10.63
C LEU A 88 -25.91 -5.00 -10.20
N ASP A 89 -26.12 -6.32 -10.22
CA ASP A 89 -25.09 -7.31 -9.86
C ASP A 89 -23.88 -7.21 -10.79
N GLU A 90 -24.09 -7.01 -12.10
CA GLU A 90 -23.00 -6.79 -13.05
C GLU A 90 -22.21 -5.51 -12.71
N ALA A 91 -22.91 -4.41 -12.41
CA ALA A 91 -22.28 -3.13 -12.08
C ALA A 91 -21.48 -3.19 -10.77
N LEU A 92 -22.00 -3.89 -9.75
CA LEU A 92 -21.31 -4.07 -8.47
C LEU A 92 -20.10 -4.98 -8.61
N SER A 93 -20.23 -6.10 -9.32
CA SER A 93 -19.10 -7.00 -9.64
C SER A 93 -17.98 -6.27 -10.39
N LYS A 94 -18.37 -5.42 -11.36
CA LYS A 94 -17.42 -4.59 -12.09
C LYS A 94 -16.73 -3.56 -11.19
N THR A 95 -17.47 -2.93 -10.30
CA THR A 95 -16.94 -1.98 -9.31
C THR A 95 -15.92 -2.64 -8.39
N GLU A 96 -16.25 -3.81 -7.84
CA GLU A 96 -15.34 -4.57 -6.98
C GLU A 96 -14.06 -4.98 -7.74
N SER A 97 -14.19 -5.38 -9.01
CA SER A 97 -13.06 -5.68 -9.88
C SER A 97 -12.13 -4.48 -10.10
N ILE A 98 -12.70 -3.28 -10.26
CA ILE A 98 -11.93 -2.02 -10.32
C ILE A 98 -11.25 -1.77 -8.96
N TYR A 99 -11.95 -1.96 -7.85
CA TYR A 99 -11.37 -1.78 -6.53
C TYR A 99 -10.23 -2.76 -6.26
N LYS A 100 -10.34 -4.03 -6.66
CA LYS A 100 -9.25 -5.02 -6.55
C LYS A 100 -7.98 -4.54 -7.25
N LYS A 101 -8.12 -3.98 -8.46
CA LYS A 101 -6.97 -3.40 -9.19
C LYS A 101 -6.40 -2.17 -8.48
N PHE A 102 -7.28 -1.31 -7.96
CA PHE A 102 -6.89 -0.13 -7.18
C PHE A 102 -6.13 -0.51 -5.91
N HIS A 103 -6.67 -1.44 -5.11
CA HIS A 103 -6.06 -1.95 -3.89
C HIS A 103 -4.71 -2.62 -4.17
N HIS A 104 -4.59 -3.39 -5.24
CA HIS A 104 -3.30 -3.96 -5.66
C HIS A 104 -2.27 -2.87 -5.98
N ALA A 105 -2.66 -1.82 -6.73
CA ALA A 105 -1.79 -0.70 -7.04
C ALA A 105 -1.39 0.09 -5.79
N GLN A 106 -2.33 0.34 -4.87
CA GLN A 106 -2.09 0.97 -3.57
C GLN A 106 -1.09 0.16 -2.75
N THR A 107 -1.29 -1.15 -2.64
CA THR A 107 -0.39 -2.06 -1.93
C THR A 107 1.03 -2.00 -2.49
N LYS A 108 1.17 -1.95 -3.83
CA LYS A 108 2.47 -1.78 -4.48
C LYS A 108 3.13 -0.44 -4.15
N GLN A 109 2.35 0.64 -4.04
CA GLN A 109 2.89 1.95 -3.63
C GLN A 109 3.31 1.95 -2.16
N VAL A 110 2.54 1.30 -1.27
CA VAL A 110 2.92 1.09 0.14
C VAL A 110 4.24 0.31 0.23
N ALA A 111 4.41 -0.75 -0.56
CA ALA A 111 5.65 -1.52 -0.62
C ALA A 111 6.85 -0.66 -1.04
N ARG A 112 6.68 0.20 -2.06
CA ARG A 112 7.71 1.16 -2.49
C ARG A 112 8.05 2.18 -1.39
N ALA A 113 7.03 2.69 -0.70
CA ALA A 113 7.19 3.61 0.42
C ALA A 113 7.96 2.94 1.58
N ALA A 114 7.62 1.69 1.91
CA ALA A 114 8.31 0.88 2.91
C ALA A 114 9.79 0.68 2.53
N LYS A 115 10.06 0.34 1.26
CA LYS A 115 11.43 0.21 0.73
C LYS A 115 12.24 1.50 0.92
N LYS A 116 11.64 2.66 0.62
CA LYS A 116 12.30 3.96 0.80
C LYS A 116 12.56 4.25 2.28
N ALA A 117 11.61 3.96 3.16
CA ALA A 117 11.78 4.10 4.60
C ALA A 117 12.89 3.17 5.15
N CYS A 118 12.94 1.90 4.70
CA CYS A 118 14.02 0.98 5.03
C CYS A 118 15.39 1.55 4.65
N ASN A 119 15.54 2.01 3.40
CA ASN A 119 16.80 2.60 2.92
C ASN A 119 17.25 3.76 3.83
N SER A 120 16.34 4.68 4.15
CA SER A 120 16.67 5.83 4.99
C SER A 120 17.14 5.41 6.38
N LEU A 121 16.50 4.41 6.98
CA LEU A 121 16.85 3.94 8.31
C LEU A 121 18.16 3.14 8.31
N ILE A 122 18.42 2.32 7.28
CA ILE A 122 19.67 1.60 7.12
C ILE A 122 20.86 2.57 7.00
N GLU A 123 20.72 3.63 6.19
CA GLU A 123 21.76 4.63 6.06
C GLU A 123 22.00 5.41 7.36
N ASN A 124 20.94 5.67 8.14
CA ASN A 124 21.09 6.25 9.48
C ASN A 124 21.86 5.32 10.42
N VAL A 125 21.48 4.03 10.47
CA VAL A 125 22.15 3.01 11.29
C VAL A 125 23.64 2.91 10.92
N LYS A 126 23.97 2.80 9.62
CA LYS A 126 25.36 2.77 9.15
C LYS A 126 26.15 4.02 9.56
N LYS A 127 25.53 5.20 9.45
CA LYS A 127 26.16 6.48 9.83
C LYS A 127 26.46 6.54 11.33
N GLU A 128 25.51 6.15 12.17
CA GLU A 128 25.69 6.11 13.62
C GLU A 128 26.80 5.14 14.03
N ILE A 129 26.82 3.93 13.44
CA ILE A 129 27.90 2.96 13.68
C ILE A 129 29.26 3.51 13.26
N SER A 130 29.33 4.17 12.10
CA SER A 130 30.56 4.79 11.62
C SER A 130 31.07 5.85 12.61
N GLN A 131 30.17 6.67 13.17
CA GLN A 131 30.52 7.66 14.18
C GLN A 131 30.98 7.02 15.50
N ILE A 132 30.32 5.95 15.95
CA ILE A 132 30.75 5.19 17.15
C ILE A 132 32.12 4.58 16.93
N LYS A 133 32.37 3.93 15.79
CA LYS A 133 33.67 3.36 15.43
C LYS A 133 34.77 4.43 15.43
N LYS A 134 34.50 5.60 14.84
CA LYS A 134 35.44 6.73 14.86
C LYS A 134 35.73 7.27 16.25
N LYS A 135 34.76 7.22 17.17
CA LYS A 135 34.91 7.78 18.52
C LYS A 135 35.65 6.83 19.48
N TYR A 136 35.48 5.52 19.32
CA TYR A 136 35.93 4.54 20.30
C TYR A 136 36.95 3.51 19.77
N LEU A 137 37.11 3.39 18.45
CA LEU A 137 37.94 2.36 17.81
C LEU A 137 38.94 2.95 16.79
N SER A 138 38.99 4.27 16.65
CA SER A 138 40.00 5.02 15.86
C SER A 138 40.84 5.86 16.81
#